data_AF-A0A1I5Q1S0-F1
#
_entry.id   AF-A0A1I5Q1S0-F1
#
_cell.length_a   1.000
_cell.length_b   1.000
_cell.length_c   1.000
_cell.angle_alpha   90.00
_cell.angle_beta   90.00
_cell.angle_gamma   90.00
#
_symmetry.space_group_name_H-M   'P 1'
#
loop_
_entity.id
_entity.type
_entity.pdbx_description
1 polymer ?
#
loop_
_entity_poly.entity_id
_entity_poly.type
_entity_poly.pdbx_seq_one_letter_code
_entity_poly.pdbx_strand_id
1 'polypeptide(L)'
;MDKVLLTAFLTALAGFITAALSIVKLVNEKESKTTDYRQSWTESARESLAELIGALNSFASSTNQSASSGRQFLKLMKGAPPEDDHAKGIRQEAIELNKKLLHESVATQKDDLKKIYHAYAKVRLHFKSDDLSFSRIEQKFDYCMGKVEEMRAAKKGGKRLKIKEQIHSATGEMSTYARQILKAEWETVKVGEPAYKQTKRFSIWACIVMLFILFTIGIHAAIEYKGRSSSSAGLIISNEQPKGRAG
;
A
#
# COMPACT_ATOMS: atom_id res chain seq x y z
N MET A 1 -48.93 -17.28 -31.07
CA MET A 1 -47.49 -17.55 -30.79
C MET A 1 -46.72 -16.26 -30.53
N ASP A 2 -47.16 -15.11 -31.02
CA ASP A 2 -46.37 -13.87 -30.98
C ASP A 2 -46.30 -13.18 -29.62
N LYS A 3 -47.34 -13.29 -28.79
CA LYS A 3 -47.29 -12.81 -27.39
C LYS A 3 -46.20 -13.54 -26.58
N VAL A 4 -46.00 -14.83 -26.85
CA VAL A 4 -44.96 -15.63 -26.19
C VAL A 4 -43.57 -15.16 -26.59
N LEU A 5 -43.39 -14.79 -27.87
CA LEU A 5 -42.12 -14.31 -28.40
C LEU A 5 -41.75 -12.92 -27.86
N LEU A 6 -42.73 -12.02 -27.75
CA LEU A 6 -42.54 -10.71 -27.12
C LEU A 6 -42.20 -10.85 -25.63
N THR A 7 -42.92 -11.70 -24.89
CA THR A 7 -42.63 -11.95 -23.47
C THR A 7 -41.23 -12.56 -23.30
N ALA A 8 -40.86 -13.55 -24.11
CA ALA A 8 -39.52 -14.15 -24.07
C ALA A 8 -38.41 -13.12 -24.34
N PHE A 9 -38.60 -12.24 -25.32
CA PHE A 9 -37.67 -11.15 -25.61
C PHE A 9 -37.51 -10.18 -24.42
N LEU A 10 -38.61 -9.74 -23.83
CA LEU A 10 -38.58 -8.83 -22.67
C LEU A 10 -37.90 -9.48 -21.47
N THR A 11 -38.14 -10.76 -21.20
CA THR A 11 -37.46 -11.50 -20.14
C THR A 11 -35.97 -11.64 -20.42
N ALA A 12 -35.58 -11.95 -21.66
CA ALA A 12 -34.17 -12.02 -22.06
C ALA A 12 -33.47 -10.66 -21.91
N LEU A 13 -34.13 -9.57 -22.31
CA LEU A 13 -33.62 -8.22 -22.15
C LEU A 13 -33.43 -7.84 -20.68
N ALA A 14 -34.43 -8.14 -19.83
CA ALA A 14 -34.32 -7.90 -18.40
C ALA A 14 -33.15 -8.69 -17.78
N GLY A 15 -33.04 -9.99 -18.12
CA GLY A 15 -31.93 -10.84 -17.67
C GLY A 15 -30.57 -10.32 -18.15
N PHE A 16 -30.48 -9.84 -19.38
CA PHE A 16 -29.27 -9.23 -19.92
C PHE A 16 -28.87 -7.95 -19.17
N ILE A 17 -29.82 -7.05 -18.90
CA ILE A 17 -29.57 -5.83 -18.13
C ILE A 17 -29.06 -6.18 -16.72
N THR A 18 -29.70 -7.14 -16.05
CA THR A 18 -29.25 -7.62 -14.73
C THR A 18 -27.84 -8.18 -14.78
N ALA A 19 -27.51 -9.00 -15.80
CA ALA A 19 -26.18 -9.55 -15.98
C ALA A 19 -25.13 -8.44 -16.24
N ALA A 20 -25.45 -7.47 -17.09
CA ALA A 20 -24.56 -6.34 -17.39
C ALA A 20 -24.29 -5.49 -16.14
N LEU A 21 -25.32 -5.16 -15.35
CA LEU A 21 -25.17 -4.43 -14.09
C LEU A 21 -24.35 -5.23 -13.07
N SER A 22 -24.52 -6.55 -13.01
CA SER A 22 -23.73 -7.43 -12.15
C SER A 22 -22.24 -7.40 -12.50
N ILE A 23 -21.90 -7.48 -13.79
CA ILE A 23 -20.50 -7.41 -14.26
C ILE A 23 -19.87 -6.06 -13.88
N VAL A 24 -20.58 -4.95 -14.12
CA VAL A 24 -20.08 -3.61 -13.75
C VAL A 24 -19.83 -3.52 -12.25
N LYS A 25 -20.76 -4.04 -11.43
CA LYS A 25 -20.60 -4.07 -9.97
C LYS A 25 -19.38 -4.87 -9.54
N LEU A 26 -19.17 -6.06 -10.11
CA LEU A 26 -18.03 -6.92 -9.79
C LEU A 26 -16.69 -6.27 -10.16
N VAL A 27 -16.60 -5.65 -11.34
CA VAL A 27 -15.40 -4.93 -11.77
C VAL A 27 -15.11 -3.77 -10.81
N ASN A 28 -16.13 -2.98 -10.47
CA ASN A 28 -15.97 -1.85 -9.56
C ASN A 28 -15.56 -2.29 -8.14
N GLU A 29 -16.14 -3.38 -7.63
CA GLU A 29 -15.77 -3.94 -6.33
C GLU A 29 -14.32 -4.43 -6.31
N LYS A 30 -13.86 -5.07 -7.39
CA LYS A 30 -12.47 -5.52 -7.52
C LYS A 30 -11.49 -4.35 -7.62
N GLU A 31 -11.84 -3.30 -8.38
CA GLU A 31 -11.06 -2.05 -8.46
C GLU A 31 -10.93 -1.38 -7.09
N SER A 32 -12.05 -1.28 -6.35
CA SER A 32 -12.08 -0.74 -4.98
C SER A 32 -11.13 -1.53 -4.08
N LYS A 33 -11.28 -2.86 -3.99
CA LYS A 33 -10.44 -3.70 -3.13
C LYS A 33 -8.97 -3.63 -3.48
N THR A 34 -8.63 -3.61 -4.76
CA THR A 34 -7.22 -3.50 -5.20
C THR A 34 -6.64 -2.15 -4.78
N THR A 35 -7.41 -1.08 -4.91
CA THR A 35 -7.03 0.27 -4.46
C THR A 35 -6.81 0.29 -2.94
N ASP A 36 -7.73 -0.31 -2.18
CA ASP A 36 -7.65 -0.41 -0.71
C ASP A 36 -6.40 -1.19 -0.27
N TYR A 37 -6.09 -2.32 -0.92
CA TYR A 37 -4.88 -3.10 -0.64
C TYR A 37 -3.60 -2.30 -0.92
N ARG A 38 -3.56 -1.52 -2.01
CA ARG A 38 -2.40 -0.67 -2.31
C ARG A 38 -2.25 0.48 -1.33
N GLN A 39 -3.34 1.10 -0.89
CA GLN A 39 -3.30 2.13 0.14
C GLN A 39 -2.78 1.55 1.46
N SER A 40 -3.29 0.38 1.86
CA SER A 40 -2.81 -0.34 3.05
C SER A 40 -1.33 -0.71 2.94
N TRP A 41 -0.90 -1.24 1.79
CA TRP A 41 0.52 -1.51 1.53
C TRP A 41 1.37 -0.22 1.61
N THR A 42 0.92 0.88 1.01
CA THR A 42 1.63 2.17 1.03
C THR A 42 1.77 2.71 2.46
N GLU A 43 0.73 2.58 3.29
CA GLU A 43 0.76 2.98 4.69
C GLU A 43 1.76 2.13 5.49
N SER A 44 1.66 0.80 5.38
CA SER A 44 2.58 -0.13 6.06
C SER A 44 4.05 0.04 5.62
N ALA A 45 4.29 0.33 4.34
CA ALA A 45 5.61 0.65 3.82
C ALA A 45 6.12 1.97 4.40
N ARG A 46 5.27 3.00 4.50
CA ARG A 46 5.63 4.28 5.12
C ARG A 46 5.97 4.13 6.59
N GLU A 47 5.16 3.38 7.34
CA GLU A 47 5.37 3.11 8.76
C GLU A 47 6.67 2.36 8.99
N SER A 48 6.91 1.26 8.28
CA SER A 48 8.16 0.48 8.41
C SER A 48 9.41 1.28 8.04
N LEU A 49 9.35 2.14 7.01
CA LEU A 49 10.44 3.05 6.65
C LEU A 49 10.69 4.10 7.75
N ALA A 50 9.63 4.65 8.36
CA ALA A 50 9.74 5.59 9.46
C ALA A 50 10.31 4.91 10.72
N GLU A 51 9.88 3.69 11.04
CA GLU A 51 10.44 2.86 12.12
C GLU A 51 11.94 2.64 11.92
N LEU A 52 12.37 2.27 10.70
CA LEU A 52 13.78 2.04 10.37
C LEU A 52 14.62 3.31 10.55
N ILE A 53 14.17 4.43 9.98
CA ILE A 53 14.85 5.73 10.09
C ILE A 53 14.92 6.17 11.55
N GLY A 54 13.82 6.01 12.30
CA GLY A 54 13.75 6.31 13.72
C GLY A 54 14.71 5.47 14.55
N ALA A 55 14.76 4.15 14.29
CA ALA A 55 15.63 3.22 15.00
C ALA A 55 17.12 3.54 14.77
N LEU A 56 17.52 3.86 13.53
CA LEU A 56 18.90 4.27 13.21
C LEU A 56 19.29 5.57 13.95
N ASN A 57 18.41 6.56 13.94
CA ASN A 57 18.65 7.85 14.59
C ASN A 57 18.65 7.76 16.13
N SER A 58 17.78 6.92 16.68
CA SER A 58 17.73 6.60 18.11
C SER A 58 19.03 5.95 18.55
N PHE A 59 19.48 4.91 17.84
CA PHE A 59 20.74 4.22 18.14
C PHE A 59 21.95 5.18 18.09
N ALA A 60 22.04 6.00 17.04
CA ALA A 60 23.14 6.96 16.90
C ALA A 60 23.16 7.99 18.05
N SER A 61 21.98 8.40 18.52
CA SER A 61 21.83 9.34 19.63
C SER A 61 22.13 8.69 20.98
N SER A 62 21.57 7.49 21.24
CA SER A 62 21.76 6.74 22.48
C SER A 62 23.23 6.36 22.66
N THR A 63 23.89 5.90 21.60
CA THR A 63 25.32 5.54 21.62
C THR A 63 26.22 6.73 21.95
N ASN A 64 25.89 7.92 21.41
CA ASN A 64 26.65 9.13 21.72
C ASN A 64 26.45 9.59 23.17
N GLN A 65 25.23 9.46 23.71
CA GLN A 65 24.93 9.79 25.11
C GLN A 65 25.58 8.82 26.10
N SER A 66 25.56 7.52 25.82
CA SER A 66 26.26 6.52 26.66
C SER A 66 27.77 6.79 26.70
N ALA A 67 28.34 7.30 25.60
CA ALA A 67 29.74 7.68 25.51
C ALA A 67 30.13 8.83 26.46
N SER A 68 29.25 9.80 26.66
CA SER A 68 29.48 10.89 27.61
C SER A 68 29.34 10.40 29.05
N SER A 69 28.31 9.60 29.34
CA SER A 69 28.09 9.03 30.67
C SER A 69 29.24 8.12 31.11
N GLY A 70 29.74 7.26 30.23
CA GLY A 70 30.90 6.41 30.53
C GLY A 70 32.19 7.20 30.81
N ARG A 71 32.38 8.36 30.16
CA ARG A 71 33.51 9.25 30.46
C ARG A 71 33.38 9.92 31.83
N GLN A 72 32.16 10.33 32.19
CA GLN A 72 31.89 10.91 33.51
C GLN A 72 32.12 9.87 34.62
N PHE A 73 31.65 8.64 34.43
CA PHE A 73 31.93 7.52 35.32
C PHE A 73 33.42 7.26 35.49
N LEU A 74 34.18 7.20 34.39
CA LEU A 74 35.63 6.98 34.45
C LEU A 74 36.35 8.13 35.17
N LYS A 75 35.88 9.38 35.01
CA LYS A 75 36.41 10.54 35.73
C LYS A 75 36.17 10.43 37.24
N LEU A 76 34.98 9.99 37.64
CA LEU A 76 34.64 9.74 39.05
C LEU A 76 35.45 8.58 39.65
N MET A 77 35.74 7.53 38.88
CA MET A 77 36.56 6.41 39.32
C MET A 77 38.04 6.80 39.50
N LYS A 78 38.59 7.63 38.60
CA LYS A 78 40.01 8.03 38.61
C LYS A 78 40.34 9.22 39.52
N GLY A 79 39.34 9.95 40.02
CA GLY A 79 39.58 11.09 40.91
C GLY A 79 40.21 10.69 42.24
N ALA A 80 40.99 11.58 42.86
CA ALA A 80 41.51 11.36 44.21
C ALA A 80 40.36 11.15 45.22
N PRO A 81 40.44 10.13 46.11
CA PRO A 81 39.43 9.93 47.15
C PRO A 81 39.29 11.19 48.00
N PRO A 82 38.06 11.63 48.32
CA PRO A 82 37.88 12.75 49.22
C PRO A 82 38.39 12.38 50.62
N GLU A 83 38.94 13.37 51.33
CA GLU A 83 39.49 13.17 52.69
C GLU A 83 38.36 12.94 53.72
N ASP A 84 37.25 13.67 53.56
CA ASP A 84 36.06 13.60 54.40
C ASP A 84 35.21 12.32 54.15
N ASP A 85 34.78 11.67 55.22
CA ASP A 85 34.02 10.42 55.17
C ASP A 85 32.62 10.60 54.57
N HIS A 86 31.98 11.75 54.80
CA HIS A 86 30.68 12.04 54.18
C HIS A 86 30.82 12.21 52.67
N ALA A 87 31.86 12.90 52.20
CA ALA A 87 32.18 12.99 50.78
C ALA A 87 32.53 11.64 50.13
N LYS A 88 33.11 10.67 50.87
CA LYS A 88 33.32 9.29 50.38
C LYS A 88 31.99 8.57 50.12
N GLY A 89 31.02 8.72 51.01
CA GLY A 89 29.67 8.15 50.86
C GLY A 89 28.99 8.64 49.58
N ILE A 90 28.92 9.96 49.38
CA ILE A 90 28.33 10.58 48.18
C ILE A 90 29.02 10.09 46.90
N ARG A 91 30.35 9.99 46.92
CA ARG A 91 31.10 9.49 45.77
C ARG A 91 30.76 8.03 45.46
N GLN A 92 30.63 7.18 46.47
CA GLN A 92 30.30 5.77 46.29
C GLN A 92 28.91 5.59 45.68
N GLU A 93 27.92 6.35 46.17
CA GLU A 93 26.56 6.38 45.60
C GLU A 93 26.58 6.86 44.14
N ALA A 94 27.34 7.91 43.84
CA ALA A 94 27.50 8.40 42.48
C ALA A 94 28.15 7.37 41.54
N ILE A 95 29.14 6.61 42.03
CA ILE A 95 29.77 5.51 41.29
C ILE A 95 28.75 4.41 41.02
N GLU A 96 27.96 4.00 42.02
CA GLU A 96 26.95 2.96 41.88
C GLU A 96 25.85 3.36 40.89
N LEU A 97 25.34 4.59 41.00
CA LEU A 97 24.35 5.12 40.06
C LEU A 97 24.87 5.14 38.63
N ASN A 98 26.10 5.65 38.42
CA ASN A 98 26.71 5.68 37.07
C ASN A 98 26.98 4.28 36.53
N LYS A 99 27.36 3.32 37.38
CA LYS A 99 27.54 1.91 36.99
C LYS A 99 26.21 1.31 36.51
N LYS A 100 25.11 1.55 37.23
CA LYS A 100 23.77 1.11 36.84
C LYS A 100 23.34 1.72 35.51
N LEU A 101 23.47 3.04 35.35
CA LEU A 101 23.16 3.75 34.11
C LEU A 101 24.00 3.24 32.92
N LEU A 102 25.29 2.96 33.14
CA LEU A 102 26.15 2.41 32.10
C LEU A 102 25.67 1.02 31.66
N HIS A 103 25.34 0.15 32.62
CA HIS A 103 24.84 -1.19 32.34
C HIS A 103 23.52 -1.16 31.57
N GLU A 104 22.56 -0.34 32.01
CA GLU A 104 21.29 -0.12 31.32
C GLU A 104 21.53 0.43 29.90
N SER A 105 22.44 1.39 29.73
CA SER A 105 22.73 1.96 28.42
C SER A 105 23.30 0.95 27.41
N VAL A 106 24.13 0.00 27.87
CA VAL A 106 24.67 -1.07 27.03
C VAL A 106 23.57 -2.08 26.66
N ALA A 107 22.67 -2.38 27.59
CA ALA A 107 21.52 -3.23 27.31
C ALA A 107 20.59 -2.58 26.26
N THR A 108 20.28 -1.29 26.42
CA THR A 108 19.47 -0.51 25.47
C THR A 108 20.11 -0.48 24.08
N GLN A 109 21.43 -0.29 23.97
CA GLN A 109 22.11 -0.31 22.67
C GLN A 109 21.96 -1.65 21.93
N LYS A 110 22.01 -2.78 22.66
CA LYS A 110 21.78 -4.11 22.05
C LYS A 110 20.36 -4.26 21.55
N ASP A 111 19.39 -3.74 22.30
CA ASP A 111 17.98 -3.77 21.92
C ASP A 111 17.70 -2.87 20.71
N ASP A 112 18.26 -1.66 20.70
CA ASP A 112 18.19 -0.73 19.57
C ASP A 112 18.76 -1.37 18.29
N LEU A 113 19.87 -2.08 18.39
CA LEU A 113 20.45 -2.79 17.24
C LEU A 113 19.50 -3.87 16.69
N LYS A 114 18.86 -4.66 17.57
CA LYS A 114 17.84 -5.65 17.16
C LYS A 114 16.65 -4.96 16.49
N LYS A 115 16.20 -3.83 17.03
CA LYS A 115 15.12 -3.02 16.44
C LYS A 115 15.47 -2.53 15.04
N ILE A 116 16.71 -2.08 14.81
CA ILE A 116 17.17 -1.68 13.47
C ILE A 116 17.05 -2.85 12.49
N TYR A 117 17.58 -4.02 12.82
CA TYR A 117 17.50 -5.19 11.94
C TYR A 117 16.06 -5.66 11.69
N HIS A 118 15.24 -5.65 12.73
CA HIS A 118 13.82 -6.01 12.61
C HIS A 118 13.06 -5.02 11.71
N ALA A 119 13.25 -3.71 11.92
CA ALA A 119 12.64 -2.68 11.08
C ALA A 119 13.12 -2.79 9.62
N TYR A 120 14.42 -3.03 9.40
CA TYR A 120 14.96 -3.23 8.06
C TYR A 120 14.38 -4.48 7.39
N ALA A 121 14.25 -5.60 8.12
CA ALA A 121 13.61 -6.80 7.60
C ALA A 121 12.15 -6.54 7.20
N LYS A 122 11.37 -5.82 8.02
CA LYS A 122 10.01 -5.40 7.67
C LYS A 122 10.00 -4.57 6.38
N VAL A 123 10.85 -3.56 6.27
CA VAL A 123 10.96 -2.73 5.06
C VAL A 123 11.25 -3.62 3.85
N ARG A 124 12.23 -4.51 3.94
CA ARG A 124 12.62 -5.40 2.85
C ARG A 124 11.50 -6.34 2.39
N LEU A 125 10.58 -6.73 3.27
CA LEU A 125 9.40 -7.53 2.89
C LEU A 125 8.37 -6.77 2.05
N HIS A 126 8.40 -5.43 2.05
CA HIS A 126 7.49 -4.63 1.21
C HIS A 126 7.98 -4.53 -0.24
N PHE A 127 9.29 -4.70 -0.48
CA PHE A 127 9.93 -4.47 -1.77
C PHE A 127 10.43 -5.78 -2.38
N LYS A 128 10.49 -5.83 -3.71
CA LYS A 128 11.11 -6.94 -4.42
C LYS A 128 12.63 -6.84 -4.31
N SER A 129 13.33 -7.98 -4.30
CA SER A 129 14.80 -8.01 -4.23
C SER A 129 15.48 -7.23 -5.37
N ASP A 130 14.82 -7.15 -6.53
CA ASP A 130 15.41 -6.59 -7.75
C ASP A 130 14.88 -5.18 -8.05
N ASP A 131 14.22 -4.52 -7.08
CA ASP A 131 13.71 -3.17 -7.26
C ASP A 131 14.84 -2.14 -7.20
N LEU A 132 15.20 -1.61 -8.37
CA LEU A 132 16.18 -0.52 -8.53
C LEU A 132 15.87 0.70 -7.65
N SER A 133 14.60 0.99 -7.39
CA SER A 133 14.19 2.12 -6.55
C SER A 133 14.56 1.87 -5.09
N PHE A 134 14.41 0.63 -4.63
CA PHE A 134 14.70 0.21 -3.26
C PHE A 134 16.20 0.02 -3.01
N SER A 135 16.98 -0.37 -4.03
CA SER A 135 18.44 -0.56 -3.92
C SER A 135 19.17 0.63 -3.30
N ARG A 136 18.70 1.86 -3.54
CA ARG A 136 19.26 3.10 -2.96
C ARG A 136 19.07 3.17 -1.44
N ILE A 137 17.95 2.68 -0.94
CA ILE A 137 17.67 2.59 0.50
C ILE A 137 18.55 1.51 1.13
N GLU A 138 18.72 0.37 0.48
CA GLU A 138 19.62 -0.70 0.96
C GLU A 138 21.08 -0.24 1.05
N GLN A 139 21.60 0.41 0.01
CA GLN A 139 22.95 0.98 0.02
C GLN A 139 23.16 1.98 1.18
N LYS A 140 22.14 2.81 1.46
CA LYS A 140 22.19 3.75 2.58
C LYS A 140 22.05 3.07 3.94
N PHE A 141 21.27 2.00 4.02
CA PHE A 141 21.20 1.16 5.20
C PHE A 141 22.57 0.52 5.50
N ASP A 142 23.20 -0.11 4.51
CA ASP A 142 24.53 -0.73 4.65
C ASP A 142 25.59 0.30 5.06
N TYR A 143 25.55 1.49 4.45
CA TYR A 143 26.38 2.62 4.87
C TYR A 143 26.14 2.99 6.34
N CYS A 144 24.89 3.14 6.76
CA CYS A 144 24.53 3.41 8.15
C CYS A 144 25.03 2.31 9.10
N MET A 145 24.91 1.04 8.72
CA MET A 145 25.39 -0.08 9.53
C MET A 145 26.91 -0.10 9.65
N GLY A 146 27.64 0.18 8.56
CA GLY A 146 29.09 0.38 8.61
C GLY A 146 29.48 1.51 9.56
N LYS A 147 28.69 2.59 9.59
CA LYS A 147 28.88 3.73 10.50
C LYS A 147 28.51 3.40 11.94
N VAL A 148 27.49 2.59 12.17
CA VAL A 148 27.13 2.07 13.50
C VAL A 148 28.29 1.28 14.09
N GLU A 149 28.90 0.37 13.32
CA GLU A 149 30.06 -0.38 13.78
C GLU A 149 31.29 0.51 14.01
N GLU A 150 31.54 1.48 13.13
CA GLU A 150 32.59 2.50 13.33
C GLU A 150 32.37 3.31 14.63
N MET A 151 31.12 3.66 14.94
CA MET A 151 30.76 4.40 16.15
C MET A 151 31.02 3.59 17.43
N ARG A 152 30.67 2.30 17.41
CA ARG A 152 30.93 1.36 18.52
C ARG A 152 32.42 1.20 18.78
N ALA A 153 33.23 1.11 17.72
CA ALA A 153 34.70 1.02 17.80
C ALA A 153 35.40 2.34 18.19
N ALA A 154 34.78 3.49 17.90
CA ALA A 154 35.40 4.78 18.14
C ALA A 154 35.60 5.07 19.64
N LYS A 155 36.83 5.33 20.09
CA LYS A 155 37.14 5.71 21.49
C LYS A 155 37.01 7.21 21.77
N LYS A 156 37.13 8.06 20.75
CA LYS A 156 37.11 9.52 20.87
C LYS A 156 35.71 10.09 20.61
N GLY A 157 35.22 10.93 21.52
CA GLY A 157 33.90 11.55 21.43
C GLY A 157 33.67 12.39 20.17
N GLY A 158 34.67 13.20 19.76
CA GLY A 158 34.55 14.02 18.56
C GLY A 158 34.38 13.20 17.27
N LYS A 159 34.93 11.98 17.22
CA LYS A 159 34.73 11.06 16.09
C LYS A 159 33.29 10.51 16.10
N ARG A 160 32.76 10.14 17.27
CA ARG A 160 31.37 9.66 17.41
C ARG A 160 30.34 10.70 16.98
N LEU A 161 30.57 11.98 17.30
CA LEU A 161 29.67 13.06 16.89
C LEU A 161 29.60 13.20 15.36
N LYS A 162 30.77 13.21 14.68
CA LYS A 162 30.82 13.22 13.22
C LYS A 162 30.12 12.02 12.59
N ILE A 163 30.29 10.82 13.18
CA ILE A 163 29.61 9.62 12.69
C ILE A 163 28.09 9.72 12.90
N LYS A 164 27.64 10.28 14.03
CA LYS A 164 26.22 10.54 14.29
C LYS A 164 25.62 11.45 13.21
N GLU A 165 26.31 12.54 12.87
CA GLU A 165 25.90 13.44 11.79
C GLU A 165 25.85 12.73 10.42
N GLN A 166 26.83 11.86 10.13
CA GLN A 166 26.83 11.05 8.91
C GLN A 166 25.63 10.09 8.84
N ILE A 167 25.28 9.43 9.95
CA ILE A 167 24.08 8.58 10.03
C ILE A 167 22.82 9.43 9.83
N HIS A 168 22.69 10.56 10.53
CA HIS A 168 21.56 11.47 10.35
C HIS A 168 21.41 11.92 8.90
N SER A 169 22.49 12.35 8.26
CA SER A 169 22.46 12.74 6.85
C SER A 169 22.02 11.59 5.94
N ALA A 170 22.55 10.39 6.14
CA ALA A 170 22.18 9.22 5.34
C ALA A 170 20.72 8.81 5.55
N THR A 171 20.19 8.89 6.77
CA THR A 171 18.76 8.64 7.03
C THR A 171 17.86 9.72 6.40
N GLY A 172 18.34 10.96 6.29
CA GLY A 172 17.66 12.03 5.54
C GLY A 172 17.56 11.73 4.04
N GLU A 173 18.62 11.16 3.45
CA GLU A 173 18.57 10.65 2.07
C GLU A 173 17.61 9.46 1.93
N MET A 174 17.64 8.51 2.87
CA MET A 174 16.67 7.39 2.90
C MET A 174 15.23 7.89 2.93
N SER A 175 14.94 8.92 3.74
CA SER A 175 13.62 9.57 3.78
C SER A 175 13.23 10.18 2.43
N THR A 176 14.21 10.77 1.72
CA THR A 176 13.98 11.34 0.39
C THR A 176 13.66 10.26 -0.64
N TYR A 177 14.42 9.16 -0.66
CA TYR A 177 14.14 8.02 -1.54
C TYR A 177 12.80 7.36 -1.22
N ALA A 178 12.50 7.17 0.07
CA ALA A 178 11.20 6.67 0.54
C ALA A 178 10.04 7.51 0.00
N ARG A 179 10.13 8.85 0.08
CA ARG A 179 9.10 9.75 -0.47
C ARG A 179 8.94 9.60 -1.98
N GLN A 180 10.02 9.42 -2.73
CA GLN A 180 9.96 9.23 -4.17
C GLN A 180 9.22 7.94 -4.53
N ILE A 181 9.55 6.83 -3.87
CA ILE A 181 8.90 5.52 -4.06
C ILE A 181 7.41 5.62 -3.70
N LEU A 182 7.09 6.12 -2.51
CA LEU A 182 5.71 6.25 -2.04
C LEU A 182 4.89 7.19 -2.92
N LYS A 183 5.49 8.26 -3.46
CA LYS A 183 4.81 9.16 -4.40
C LYS A 183 4.49 8.47 -5.72
N ALA A 184 5.41 7.67 -6.27
CA ALA A 184 5.17 6.93 -7.51
C ALA A 184 4.00 5.94 -7.35
N GLU A 185 3.97 5.22 -6.23
CA GLU A 185 2.88 4.29 -5.91
C GLU A 185 1.56 5.03 -5.65
N TRP A 186 1.59 6.16 -4.94
CA TRP A 186 0.41 6.99 -4.71
C TRP A 186 -0.20 7.55 -6.00
N GLU A 187 0.61 8.02 -6.95
CA GLU A 187 0.11 8.44 -8.26
C GLU A 187 -0.48 7.25 -9.04
N THR A 188 0.11 6.05 -8.92
CA THR A 188 -0.47 4.83 -9.50
C THR A 188 -1.83 4.49 -8.89
N VAL A 189 -1.99 4.64 -7.56
CA VAL A 189 -3.25 4.43 -6.85
C VAL A 189 -4.31 5.45 -7.27
N LYS A 190 -3.97 6.74 -7.35
CA LYS A 190 -4.88 7.80 -7.78
C LYS A 190 -5.36 7.62 -9.21
N VAL A 191 -4.41 7.33 -10.09
CA VAL A 191 -4.71 7.11 -11.50
C VAL A 191 -5.55 5.84 -11.62
N GLY A 192 -5.35 4.83 -10.77
CA GLY A 192 -5.95 3.50 -10.86
C GLY A 192 -5.17 2.62 -11.82
N GLU A 193 -5.22 1.30 -11.64
CA GLU A 193 -4.31 0.44 -12.42
C GLU A 193 -4.67 0.46 -13.91
N PRO A 194 -3.67 0.61 -14.81
CA PRO A 194 -3.92 0.73 -16.25
C PRO A 194 -4.63 -0.48 -16.84
N ALA A 195 -4.34 -1.68 -16.34
CA ALA A 195 -5.00 -2.93 -16.75
C ALA A 195 -6.51 -2.91 -16.42
N TYR A 196 -6.90 -2.35 -15.27
CA TYR A 196 -8.30 -2.24 -14.88
C TYR A 196 -9.05 -1.22 -15.72
N LYS A 197 -8.44 -0.06 -16.01
CA LYS A 197 -9.00 0.92 -16.95
C LYS A 197 -9.32 0.31 -18.31
N GLN A 198 -8.42 -0.53 -18.82
CA GLN A 198 -8.64 -1.24 -20.08
C GLN A 198 -9.79 -2.23 -19.97
N THR A 199 -9.82 -3.03 -18.90
CA THR A 199 -10.89 -4.01 -18.65
C THR A 199 -12.26 -3.33 -18.56
N LYS A 200 -12.37 -2.20 -17.85
CA LYS A 200 -13.61 -1.42 -17.74
C LYS A 200 -14.10 -0.92 -19.09
N ARG A 201 -13.20 -0.37 -19.92
CA ARG A 201 -13.53 0.08 -21.29
C ARG A 201 -14.01 -1.09 -22.15
N PHE A 202 -13.32 -2.23 -22.08
CA PHE A 202 -13.71 -3.43 -22.81
C PHE A 202 -15.09 -3.94 -22.37
N SER A 203 -15.36 -4.04 -21.07
CA SER A 203 -16.66 -4.48 -20.55
C SER A 203 -17.80 -3.56 -20.98
N ILE A 204 -17.60 -2.24 -20.96
CA ILE A 204 -18.61 -1.28 -21.45
C ILE A 204 -18.87 -1.51 -22.94
N TRP A 205 -17.80 -1.67 -23.74
CA TRP A 205 -17.93 -1.88 -25.18
C TRP A 205 -18.64 -3.20 -25.50
N ALA A 206 -18.30 -4.29 -24.79
CA ALA A 206 -18.97 -5.58 -24.91
C ALA A 206 -20.47 -5.47 -24.58
N CYS A 207 -20.84 -4.75 -23.52
CA CYS A 207 -22.24 -4.51 -23.17
C CYS A 207 -22.98 -3.73 -24.27
N ILE A 208 -22.35 -2.70 -24.86
CA ILE A 208 -22.94 -1.92 -25.96
C ILE A 208 -23.18 -2.80 -27.19
N VAL A 209 -22.18 -3.60 -27.59
CA VAL A 209 -22.30 -4.51 -28.73
C VAL A 209 -23.41 -5.54 -28.50
N MET A 210 -23.48 -6.13 -27.30
CA MET A 210 -24.49 -7.13 -26.97
C MET A 210 -25.90 -6.53 -26.94
N LEU A 211 -26.05 -5.30 -26.41
CA LEU A 211 -27.31 -4.57 -26.44
C LEU A 211 -27.72 -4.24 -27.88
N PHE A 212 -26.79 -3.82 -28.74
CA PHE A 212 -27.05 -3.59 -30.16
C PHE A 212 -27.56 -4.86 -30.86
N ILE A 213 -26.91 -6.01 -30.61
CA ILE A 213 -27.35 -7.31 -31.14
C ILE A 213 -28.79 -7.61 -30.69
N LEU A 214 -29.10 -7.48 -29.39
CA LEU A 214 -30.46 -7.69 -28.87
C LEU A 214 -31.49 -6.75 -29.53
N PHE A 215 -31.14 -5.48 -29.71
CA PHE A 215 -32.00 -4.52 -30.41
C PHE A 215 -32.25 -4.91 -31.86
N THR A 216 -31.23 -5.33 -32.60
CA THR A 216 -31.39 -5.75 -34.01
C THR A 216 -32.32 -6.96 -34.15
N ILE A 217 -32.18 -7.95 -33.25
CA ILE A 217 -33.05 -9.13 -33.18
C ILE A 217 -34.49 -8.70 -32.83
N GLY A 218 -34.65 -7.80 -31.85
CA GLY A 218 -35.95 -7.27 -31.45
C GLY A 218 -36.68 -6.53 -32.57
N ILE A 219 -35.98 -5.70 -33.35
CA ILE A 219 -36.54 -4.99 -34.50
C ILE A 219 -36.98 -5.98 -35.58
N HIS A 220 -36.16 -6.99 -35.91
CA HIS A 220 -36.54 -8.02 -36.89
C HIS A 220 -37.80 -8.77 -36.47
N ALA A 221 -37.88 -9.19 -35.20
CA ALA A 221 -39.07 -9.85 -34.65
C ALA A 221 -40.32 -8.95 -34.71
N ALA A 222 -40.18 -7.65 -34.46
CA ALA A 222 -41.29 -6.70 -34.51
C ALA A 222 -41.82 -6.45 -35.93
N ILE A 223 -40.92 -6.36 -36.93
CA ILE A 223 -41.31 -6.19 -38.34
C ILE A 223 -42.07 -7.42 -38.83
N GLU A 224 -41.57 -8.63 -38.53
CA GLU A 224 -42.23 -9.88 -38.91
C GLU A 224 -43.62 -10.01 -38.26
N TYR A 225 -43.75 -9.61 -37.00
CA TYR A 225 -45.03 -9.57 -36.30
C TYR A 225 -46.06 -8.66 -36.99
N LYS A 226 -45.65 -7.44 -37.36
CA LYS A 226 -46.53 -6.48 -38.05
C LYS A 226 -46.97 -7.01 -39.42
N GLY A 227 -46.08 -7.67 -40.16
CA GLY A 227 -46.37 -8.26 -41.47
C GLY A 227 -47.44 -9.37 -41.43
N ARG A 228 -47.38 -10.28 -40.44
CA ARG A 228 -48.37 -11.36 -40.30
C ARG A 228 -49.76 -10.85 -39.88
N SER A 229 -49.81 -9.82 -39.04
CA SER A 229 -51.08 -9.21 -38.61
C SER A 229 -51.85 -8.59 -39.80
N SER A 230 -51.16 -7.94 -40.74
CA SER A 230 -51.80 -7.36 -41.93
C SER A 230 -52.30 -8.41 -42.92
N SER A 231 -51.58 -9.52 -43.11
CA SER A 231 -52.04 -10.62 -43.97
C SER A 231 -53.26 -11.34 -43.42
N SER A 232 -53.37 -11.47 -42.10
CA SER A 232 -54.52 -12.11 -41.45
C SER A 232 -55.79 -11.24 -41.52
N ALA A 233 -55.64 -9.91 -41.47
CA ALA A 233 -56.77 -8.99 -41.62
C ALA A 233 -57.34 -8.95 -43.05
N GLY A 234 -56.50 -9.10 -44.08
CA GLY A 234 -56.94 -9.16 -45.48
C GLY A 234 -57.74 -10.42 -45.83
N LEU A 235 -57.40 -11.56 -45.22
CA LEU A 235 -58.07 -12.85 -45.47
C LEU A 235 -59.49 -12.93 -44.88
N ILE A 236 -59.82 -12.11 -43.87
CA ILE A 236 -61.16 -12.07 -43.26
C ILE A 236 -62.15 -11.27 -44.12
N ILE A 237 -61.68 -10.28 -44.89
CA ILE A 237 -62.55 -9.42 -45.71
C ILE A 237 -63.02 -10.12 -47.01
N SER A 238 -62.29 -11.13 -47.51
CA SER A 238 -62.66 -11.83 -48.75
C SER A 238 -63.68 -12.99 -48.60
N ASN A 239 -64.22 -13.26 -47.41
CA ASN A 239 -65.16 -14.36 -47.20
C ASN A 239 -66.63 -13.95 -46.93
N GLU A 240 -66.98 -12.67 -47.07
CA GLU A 240 -68.37 -12.20 -47.10
C GLU A 240 -68.84 -11.97 -48.55
N GLN A 241 -69.09 -13.05 -49.29
CA GLN A 241 -69.92 -13.01 -50.49
C GLN A 241 -71.38 -13.29 -50.07
N PRO A 242 -72.31 -12.34 -50.21
CA PRO A 242 -73.72 -12.58 -49.90
C PRO A 242 -74.30 -13.55 -50.92
N LYS A 243 -74.64 -14.77 -50.47
CA LYS A 243 -75.45 -15.71 -51.26
C LYS A 243 -76.80 -15.04 -51.58
N GLY A 244 -76.97 -14.64 -52.84
CA GLY A 244 -78.22 -14.14 -53.37
C GLY A 244 -79.36 -15.14 -53.16
N ARG A 245 -80.46 -14.64 -52.60
CA ARG A 245 -81.71 -15.37 -52.43
C ARG A 245 -82.55 -15.12 -53.69
N ALA A 246 -82.64 -16.14 -54.54
CA ALA A 246 -83.56 -16.17 -55.66
C ALA A 246 -85.01 -16.22 -55.15
N GLY A 247 -85.85 -15.35 -55.72
CA GLY A 247 -87.30 -15.38 -55.69
C GLY A 247 -87.79 -15.05 -57.09
#